data_AF-A0A7R7JDW9-F1
#
_entry.id   AF-A0A7R7JDW9-F1
#
_cell.length_a   1.000
_cell.length_b   1.000
_cell.length_c   1.000
_cell.angle_alpha   90.00
_cell.angle_beta   90.00
_cell.angle_gamma   90.00
#
_symmetry.space_group_name_H-M   'P 1'
#
loop_
_entity.id
_entity.type
_entity.pdbx_description
1 polymer ?
#
loop_
_entity_poly.entity_id
_entity_poly.type
_entity_poly.pdbx_seq_one_letter_code
_entity_poly.pdbx_strand_id
1 'polypeptide(L)'
;MALTWGIEAMNPVLDLDQMDMASGVVEKVGDVKRGCCDKLYLRTNDGELKKYDWTIYTEEQENLAGSNVKVWSQRQISIFGMRDVIYQVQSGNQYVVDYKNIKPNRKKGKDQYDPWVVGILGSIAVFPLLRVWWVNRKSELND
;
A
#
# COMPACT_ATOMS: atom_id res chain seq x y z
N MET A 1 -6.06 12.45 -6.73
CA MET A 1 -6.05 11.16 -7.45
C MET A 1 -4.74 10.93 -8.21
N ALA A 2 -4.33 11.81 -9.13
CA ALA A 2 -3.07 11.64 -9.90
C ALA A 2 -1.79 11.51 -9.03
N LEU A 3 -1.66 12.32 -7.98
CA LEU A 3 -0.51 12.24 -7.05
C LEU A 3 -0.46 10.89 -6.29
N THR A 4 -1.62 10.40 -5.85
CA THR A 4 -1.75 9.12 -5.14
C THR A 4 -1.35 7.95 -6.04
N TRP A 5 -1.84 7.94 -7.29
CA TRP A 5 -1.53 6.89 -8.25
C TRP A 5 -0.06 6.96 -8.70
N GLY A 6 0.50 8.16 -8.83
CA GLY A 6 1.92 8.37 -9.12
C GLY A 6 2.85 7.84 -8.02
N ILE A 7 2.52 8.10 -6.74
CA ILE A 7 3.28 7.55 -5.60
C ILE A 7 3.13 6.03 -5.52
N GLU A 8 1.94 5.50 -5.77
CA GLU A 8 1.72 4.06 -5.82
C GLU A 8 2.53 3.38 -6.94
N ALA A 9 2.66 4.01 -8.11
CA ALA A 9 3.46 3.53 -9.24
C ALA A 9 4.97 3.48 -8.96
N MET A 10 5.48 4.26 -7.99
CA MET A 10 6.88 4.18 -7.56
C MET A 10 7.19 2.85 -6.86
N ASN A 11 6.20 2.20 -6.26
CA ASN A 11 6.42 0.90 -5.61
C ASN A 11 6.79 -0.18 -6.64
N PRO A 12 7.77 -1.06 -6.34
CA PRO A 12 8.10 -2.16 -7.24
C PRO A 12 6.95 -3.17 -7.28
N VAL A 13 6.78 -3.82 -8.43
CA VAL A 13 5.87 -4.98 -8.57
C VAL A 13 6.71 -6.22 -8.32
N LEU A 14 6.63 -6.74 -7.10
CA LEU A 14 7.42 -7.91 -6.65
C LEU A 14 6.78 -9.23 -7.10
N ASP A 15 7.60 -10.27 -7.24
CA ASP A 15 7.12 -11.66 -7.27
C ASP A 15 6.76 -12.15 -5.86
N LEU A 16 5.95 -13.22 -5.75
CA LEU A 16 5.46 -13.70 -4.44
C LEU A 16 6.58 -14.14 -3.50
N ASP A 17 7.64 -14.70 -4.04
CA ASP A 17 8.84 -15.13 -3.30
C ASP A 17 9.69 -13.95 -2.80
N GLN A 18 9.49 -12.76 -3.35
CA GLN A 18 10.13 -11.52 -2.91
C GLN A 18 9.28 -10.74 -1.89
N MET A 19 8.06 -11.19 -1.61
CA MET A 19 7.16 -10.57 -0.64
C MET A 19 7.34 -11.16 0.76
N ASP A 20 6.96 -10.39 1.77
CA ASP A 20 6.94 -10.88 3.14
C ASP A 20 5.77 -11.84 3.31
N MET A 21 6.08 -13.07 3.72
CA MET A 21 5.11 -14.11 4.02
C MET A 21 4.98 -14.29 5.53
N ALA A 22 3.75 -14.22 6.02
CA ALA A 22 3.41 -14.50 7.41
C ALA A 22 2.29 -15.53 7.49
N SER A 23 2.38 -16.45 8.44
CA SER A 23 1.33 -17.43 8.71
C SER A 23 0.79 -17.25 10.13
N GLY A 24 -0.52 -17.40 10.31
CA GLY A 24 -1.15 -17.17 11.60
C GLY A 24 -2.67 -17.18 11.55
N VAL A 25 -3.27 -16.89 12.69
CA VAL A 25 -4.73 -16.81 12.84
C VAL A 25 -5.18 -15.37 12.63
N VAL A 26 -6.19 -15.17 11.78
CA VAL A 26 -6.82 -13.86 11.61
C VAL A 26 -7.61 -13.53 12.87
N GLU A 27 -7.20 -12.51 13.61
CA GLU A 27 -7.95 -12.08 14.80
C GLU A 27 -9.19 -11.27 14.40
N LYS A 28 -9.04 -10.41 13.38
CA LYS A 28 -10.09 -9.50 12.95
C LYS A 28 -9.86 -9.05 11.51
N VAL A 29 -10.96 -8.91 10.78
CA VAL A 29 -11.02 -8.21 9.50
C VAL A 29 -11.90 -6.97 9.68
N GLY A 30 -11.42 -5.81 9.25
CA GLY A 30 -12.16 -4.55 9.26
C GLY A 30 -11.93 -3.68 10.51
N ASP A 31 -11.87 -2.37 10.29
CA ASP A 31 -12.04 -1.37 11.36
C ASP A 31 -12.47 0.02 10.86
N VAL A 32 -12.79 0.17 9.58
CA VAL A 32 -13.03 1.50 8.99
C VAL A 32 -14.50 1.63 8.58
N LYS A 33 -15.31 2.25 9.44
CA LYS A 33 -16.73 2.56 9.22
C LYS A 33 -17.02 3.47 8.00
N ARG A 34 -16.07 3.73 7.10
CA ARG A 34 -16.20 4.65 5.96
C ARG A 34 -15.31 4.25 4.77
N GLY A 35 -15.71 3.22 4.02
CA GLY A 35 -15.54 3.12 2.56
C GLY A 35 -14.13 3.08 1.96
N CYS A 36 -13.04 3.06 2.74
CA CYS A 36 -11.69 2.90 2.20
C CYS A 36 -10.72 2.37 3.26
N CYS A 37 -9.86 1.43 2.87
CA CYS A 37 -8.75 0.89 3.67
C CYS A 37 -9.18 -0.01 4.85
N ASP A 38 -9.80 -1.16 4.54
CA ASP A 38 -9.94 -2.21 5.54
C ASP A 38 -8.59 -2.71 6.01
N LYS A 39 -8.61 -3.31 7.20
CA LYS A 39 -7.40 -3.80 7.82
C LYS A 39 -7.58 -5.24 8.22
N LEU A 40 -6.54 -6.04 7.97
CA LEU A 40 -6.46 -7.40 8.50
C LEU A 40 -5.47 -7.41 9.66
N TYR A 41 -5.90 -7.98 10.77
CA TYR A 41 -5.10 -8.23 11.95
C TYR A 41 -4.79 -9.71 12.03
N LEU A 42 -3.50 -10.06 11.93
CA LEU A 42 -3.00 -11.43 11.93
C LEU A 42 -2.18 -11.66 13.20
N ARG A 43 -2.59 -12.61 14.04
CA ARG A 43 -1.73 -13.18 15.07
C ARG A 43 -0.84 -14.22 14.42
N THR A 44 0.42 -13.90 14.20
CA THR A 44 1.37 -14.83 13.58
C THR A 44 1.71 -15.99 14.52
N ASN A 45 2.21 -17.09 13.95
CA ASN A 45 2.54 -18.30 14.70
C ASN A 45 3.63 -18.10 15.76
N ASP A 46 4.44 -17.06 15.64
CA ASP A 46 5.44 -16.61 16.62
C ASP A 46 4.84 -15.71 17.73
N GLY A 47 3.54 -15.40 17.67
CA GLY A 47 2.81 -14.62 18.66
C GLY A 47 2.72 -13.12 18.37
N GLU A 48 3.37 -12.62 17.31
CA GLU A 48 3.27 -11.20 16.96
C GLU A 48 1.89 -10.83 16.38
N LEU A 49 1.45 -9.59 16.62
CA LEU A 49 0.27 -9.05 15.96
C LEU A 49 0.71 -8.20 14.78
N LYS A 50 0.46 -8.69 13.56
CA LYS A 50 0.71 -7.94 12.33
C LYS A 50 -0.57 -7.30 11.83
N LYS A 51 -0.45 -6.06 11.36
CA LYS A 51 -1.54 -5.25 10.86
C LYS A 51 -1.27 -4.88 9.41
N TYR A 52 -2.19 -5.23 8.54
CA TYR A 52 -2.05 -4.99 7.11
C TYR A 52 -3.17 -4.11 6.59
N ASP A 53 -2.85 -3.31 5.59
CA ASP A 53 -3.84 -2.63 4.77
C ASP A 53 -4.38 -3.59 3.72
N TRP A 54 -5.70 -3.60 3.61
CA TRP A 54 -6.48 -4.47 2.74
C TRP A 54 -7.49 -3.61 1.97
N THR A 55 -7.56 -3.80 0.65
CA THR A 55 -8.32 -2.88 -0.22
C THR A 55 -9.41 -3.56 -1.04
N ILE A 56 -9.56 -4.87 -0.93
CA ILE A 56 -10.59 -5.62 -1.66
C ILE A 56 -11.69 -5.92 -0.66
N TYR A 57 -12.97 -5.71 -0.96
CA TYR A 57 -14.10 -6.14 -0.11
C TYR A 57 -14.79 -7.31 -0.81
N THR A 58 -14.75 -8.51 -0.23
CA THR A 58 -15.48 -9.70 -0.73
C THR A 58 -16.17 -10.38 0.44
N GLU A 59 -17.32 -11.02 0.22
CA GLU A 59 -18.07 -11.78 1.26
C GLU A 59 -17.20 -12.85 1.94
N GLU A 60 -16.22 -13.40 1.22
CA GLU A 60 -15.25 -14.38 1.74
C GLU A 60 -14.36 -13.80 2.86
N GLN A 61 -14.26 -12.47 2.99
CA GLN A 61 -13.46 -11.82 4.01
C GLN A 61 -14.15 -11.70 5.36
N GLU A 62 -15.48 -11.58 5.38
CA GLU A 62 -16.22 -11.53 6.64
C GLU A 62 -16.05 -12.83 7.43
N ASN A 63 -15.78 -13.93 6.72
CA ASN A 63 -15.58 -15.27 7.30
C ASN A 63 -14.10 -15.64 7.56
N LEU A 64 -13.15 -14.72 7.30
CA LEU A 64 -11.73 -15.00 7.53
C LEU A 64 -11.34 -14.97 9.01
N ALA A 65 -12.09 -14.25 9.85
CA ALA A 65 -11.78 -14.16 11.28
C ALA A 65 -11.80 -15.55 11.95
N GLY A 66 -10.77 -15.83 12.76
CA GLY A 66 -10.55 -17.14 13.38
C GLY A 66 -9.89 -18.18 12.47
N SER A 67 -9.74 -17.91 11.17
CA SER A 67 -9.10 -18.84 10.24
C SER A 67 -7.57 -18.75 10.30
N ASN A 68 -6.89 -19.89 10.17
CA ASN A 68 -5.45 -19.94 9.99
C ASN A 68 -5.11 -19.72 8.50
N VAL A 69 -4.29 -18.72 8.22
CA VAL A 69 -3.99 -18.27 6.87
C VAL A 69 -2.51 -18.03 6.66
N LYS A 70 -2.12 -18.03 5.38
CA LYS A 70 -0.85 -17.48 4.90
C LYS A 70 -1.12 -16.18 4.16
N VAL A 71 -0.39 -15.14 4.52
CA VAL A 71 -0.52 -13.80 3.95
C VAL A 71 0.79 -13.44 3.29
N TRP A 72 0.73 -12.99 2.04
CA TRP A 72 1.84 -12.34 1.34
C TRP A 72 1.55 -10.85 1.24
N SER A 73 2.49 -10.07 1.76
CA SER A 73 2.38 -8.62 1.84
C SER A 73 3.64 -7.94 1.34
N GLN A 74 3.47 -6.69 0.91
CA GLN A 74 4.58 -5.85 0.51
C GLN A 74 4.45 -4.51 1.22
N ARG A 75 5.56 -4.06 1.81
CA ARG A 75 5.68 -2.69 2.32
C ARG A 75 5.72 -1.69 1.16
N GLN A 76 4.86 -0.69 1.23
CA GLN A 76 4.68 0.30 0.18
C GLN A 76 4.69 1.73 0.71
N ILE A 77 5.21 2.63 -0.11
CA ILE A 77 5.07 4.06 0.06
C ILE A 77 3.67 4.46 -0.37
N SER A 78 2.99 5.21 0.50
CA SER A 78 1.72 5.88 0.20
C SER A 78 1.83 7.36 0.55
N ILE A 79 0.85 8.16 0.11
CA ILE A 79 0.75 9.58 0.50
C ILE A 79 0.62 9.80 2.02
N PHE A 80 0.23 8.76 2.78
CA PHE A 80 0.06 8.81 4.24
C PHE A 80 1.23 8.15 4.99
N GLY A 81 2.32 7.80 4.29
CA GLY A 81 3.48 7.10 4.85
C GLY A 81 3.59 5.65 4.38
N MET A 82 4.42 4.87 5.09
CA MET A 82 4.65 3.46 4.78
C MET A 82 3.49 2.60 5.28
N ARG A 83 3.02 1.67 4.43
CA ARG A 83 1.97 0.70 4.77
C ARG A 83 2.33 -0.69 4.26
N ASP A 84 1.92 -1.72 4.97
CA ASP A 84 2.07 -3.11 4.54
C ASP A 84 0.77 -3.56 3.85
N VAL A 85 0.82 -3.79 2.54
CA VAL A 85 -0.36 -4.07 1.71
C VAL A 85 -0.42 -5.55 1.36
N ILE A 86 -1.59 -6.16 1.52
CA ILE A 86 -1.82 -7.57 1.19
C ILE A 86 -1.98 -7.76 -0.31
N TYR A 87 -1.31 -8.79 -0.83
CA TYR A 87 -1.36 -9.18 -2.23
C TYR A 87 -1.83 -10.61 -2.47
N GLN A 88 -1.72 -11.49 -1.47
CA GLN A 88 -2.30 -12.83 -1.51
C GLN A 88 -2.63 -13.31 -0.11
N VAL A 89 -3.75 -14.03 -0.01
CA VAL A 89 -4.18 -14.73 1.20
C VAL A 89 -4.63 -16.12 0.84
N GLN A 90 -4.06 -17.10 1.53
CA GLN A 90 -4.39 -18.50 1.38
C GLN A 90 -4.91 -19.05 2.71
N SER A 91 -6.10 -19.63 2.69
CA SER A 91 -6.69 -20.37 3.81
C SER A 91 -6.77 -21.84 3.42
N GLY A 92 -5.93 -22.69 4.04
CA GLY A 92 -5.77 -24.08 3.62
C GLY A 92 -5.37 -24.19 2.13
N ASN A 93 -6.24 -24.80 1.32
CA ASN A 93 -6.03 -24.97 -0.12
C ASN A 93 -6.74 -23.90 -0.97
N GLN A 94 -7.48 -22.98 -0.35
CA GLN A 94 -8.23 -21.94 -1.05
C GLN A 94 -7.45 -20.62 -1.05
N TYR A 95 -7.41 -19.96 -2.20
CA TYR A 95 -6.93 -18.58 -2.32
C TYR A 95 -8.10 -17.63 -2.12
N VAL A 96 -8.13 -16.93 -0.99
CA VAL A 96 -9.13 -15.88 -0.72
C VAL A 96 -8.76 -14.59 -1.48
N VAL A 97 -7.46 -14.34 -1.61
CA VAL A 97 -6.91 -13.32 -2.50
C VAL A 97 -5.82 -13.98 -3.31
N ASP A 98 -5.95 -13.97 -4.64
CA ASP A 98 -4.96 -14.56 -5.55
C ASP A 98 -4.14 -13.45 -6.22
N TYR A 99 -2.82 -13.43 -5.95
CA TYR A 99 -1.93 -12.45 -6.53
C TYR A 99 -1.88 -12.51 -8.05
N LYS A 100 -2.14 -13.69 -8.65
CA LYS A 100 -2.16 -13.85 -10.12
C LYS A 100 -3.18 -12.93 -10.79
N ASN A 101 -4.29 -12.63 -10.11
CA ASN A 101 -5.33 -11.74 -10.62
C ASN A 101 -4.99 -10.25 -10.40
N ILE A 102 -4.14 -9.94 -9.41
CA ILE A 102 -3.79 -8.56 -9.04
C ILE A 102 -2.54 -8.08 -9.79
N LYS A 103 -1.55 -8.95 -9.99
CA LYS A 103 -0.25 -8.62 -10.59
C LYS A 103 -0.34 -7.93 -11.96
N PRO A 104 -1.19 -8.36 -12.92
CA PRO A 104 -1.29 -7.71 -14.23
C PRO A 104 -1.74 -6.24 -14.11
N ASN A 105 -2.70 -5.95 -13.23
CA ASN A 105 -3.20 -4.60 -13.01
C ASN A 105 -2.13 -3.71 -12.38
N ARG A 106 -1.30 -4.25 -11.47
CA ARG A 106 -0.17 -3.50 -10.91
C ARG A 106 0.89 -3.16 -11.95
N LYS A 107 1.23 -4.12 -12.83
CA LYS A 107 2.16 -3.87 -13.95
C LYS A 107 1.61 -2.78 -14.87
N LYS A 108 0.36 -2.92 -15.30
CA LYS A 108 -0.31 -1.94 -16.16
C LYS A 108 -0.34 -0.54 -15.52
N GLY A 109 -0.66 -0.45 -14.23
CA GLY A 109 -0.63 0.82 -13.49
C GLY A 109 0.76 1.43 -13.43
N LYS A 110 1.81 0.62 -13.19
CA LYS A 110 3.20 1.10 -13.22
C LYS A 110 3.59 1.61 -14.61
N ASP A 111 3.23 0.90 -15.66
CA ASP A 111 3.56 1.25 -17.04
C ASP A 111 2.81 2.51 -17.53
N GLN A 112 1.64 2.80 -16.93
CA GLN A 112 0.85 4.01 -17.24
C GLN A 112 1.40 5.28 -16.60
N TYR A 113 2.15 5.17 -15.51
CA TYR A 113 2.71 6.31 -14.77
C TYR A 113 4.23 6.28 -14.88
N ASP A 114 4.74 6.86 -15.97
CA ASP A 114 6.17 7.05 -16.16
C ASP A 114 6.76 7.81 -14.94
N PRO A 115 7.71 7.22 -14.20
CA PRO A 115 8.37 7.87 -13.07
C PRO A 115 8.92 9.26 -13.40
N TRP A 116 9.31 9.50 -14.66
CA TRP A 116 9.76 10.81 -15.13
C TRP A 116 8.64 11.83 -15.15
N VAL A 117 7.43 11.45 -15.57
CA VAL A 117 6.27 12.34 -15.62
C VAL A 117 5.85 12.74 -14.20
N VAL A 118 5.85 11.79 -13.25
CA VAL A 118 5.55 12.07 -11.84
C VAL A 118 6.64 12.97 -11.23
N GLY A 119 7.92 12.70 -11.52
CA GLY A 119 9.05 13.52 -11.07
C GLY A 119 8.99 14.96 -11.61
N ILE A 120 8.63 15.15 -12.87
CA ILE A 120 8.47 16.48 -13.49
C ILE A 120 7.31 17.23 -12.83
N LEU A 121 6.14 16.59 -12.68
CA LEU A 121 4.97 17.22 -12.04
C LEU A 121 5.25 17.60 -10.58
N GLY A 122 5.93 16.74 -9.83
CA GLY A 122 6.38 17.04 -8.47
C GLY A 122 7.32 18.24 -8.43
N SER A 123 8.28 18.31 -9.36
CA SER A 123 9.24 19.42 -9.44
C SER A 123 8.56 20.76 -9.76
N ILE A 124 7.57 20.76 -10.67
CA ILE A 124 6.77 21.97 -11.00
C ILE A 124 5.96 22.45 -9.80
N ALA A 125 5.45 21.54 -8.95
CA ALA A 125 4.71 21.93 -7.75
C ALA A 125 5.61 22.50 -6.63
N VAL A 126 6.84 22.00 -6.52
CA VAL A 126 7.80 22.42 -5.48
C VAL A 126 8.53 23.70 -5.85
N PHE A 127 8.78 23.95 -7.14
CA PHE A 127 9.54 25.11 -7.61
C PHE A 127 8.96 26.48 -7.18
N PRO A 128 7.63 26.73 -7.23
CA PRO A 128 7.04 27.97 -6.72
C PRO A 128 7.23 28.14 -5.21
N LEU A 129 7.12 27.05 -4.45
CA LEU A 129 7.28 27.07 -2.98
C LEU A 129 8.72 27.38 -2.59
N LEU A 130 9.70 26.77 -3.27
CA LEU A 130 11.12 27.08 -3.08
C LEU A 130 11.44 28.52 -3.47
N ARG A 131 10.83 29.05 -4.55
CA ARG A 131 11.00 30.44 -4.96
C ARG A 131 10.44 31.42 -3.91
N VAL A 132 9.24 31.18 -3.40
CA VAL A 132 8.63 32.01 -2.34
C VAL A 132 9.46 31.97 -1.07
N TRP A 133 9.88 30.77 -0.63
CA TRP A 133 10.74 30.62 0.54
C TRP A 133 12.07 31.37 0.38
N TRP A 134 12.71 31.26 -0.79
CA TRP A 134 13.98 31.94 -1.06
C TRP A 134 13.84 33.47 -1.10
N VAL A 135 12.72 33.98 -1.64
CA VAL A 135 12.42 35.43 -1.64
C VAL A 135 12.21 35.94 -0.21
N ASN A 136 11.42 35.24 0.62
CA ASN A 136 11.19 35.65 2.02
C ASN A 136 12.46 35.57 2.87
N ARG A 137 13.28 34.52 2.70
CA ARG A 137 14.57 34.42 3.43
C ARG A 137 15.53 35.57 3.07
N LYS A 138 15.46 36.10 1.85
CA LYS A 138 16.25 37.27 1.45
C LYS A 138 15.74 38.58 2.06
N SER A 139 14.45 38.73 2.34
CA SER A 139 13.96 39.94 3.01
C SER A 139 14.38 39.96 4.48
N GLU A 140 14.28 38.81 5.17
CA GLU A 140 14.70 38.68 6.58
C GLU A 140 16.20 38.89 6.83
N LEU A 141 17.05 38.74 5.80
CA LEU A 141 18.50 38.96 5.90
C LEU A 141 18.93 40.41 5.56
N ASN A 142 18.02 41.23 5.05
CA ASN A 142 18.28 42.62 4.66
C ASN A 142 17.57 43.65 5.55
N ASP A 143 16.85 43.19 6.59
CA ASP A 143 16.38 43.98 7.73
C ASP A 143 17.35 43.80 8.93
#